data_AF-A0A7S2MN35-F1
#
_entry.id   AF-A0A7S2MN35-F1
#
_cell.length_a   1.000
_cell.length_b   1.000
_cell.length_c   1.000
_cell.angle_alpha   90.00
_cell.angle_beta   90.00
_cell.angle_gamma   90.00
#
_symmetry.space_group_name_H-M   'P 1'
#
loop_
_entity.id
_entity.type
_entity.pdbx_description
1 polymer ?
#
loop_
_entity_poly.entity_id
_entity_poly.type
_entity_poly.pdbx_seq_one_letter_code
_entity_poly.pdbx_strand_id
1 'polypeptide(L)'
;EDLLCSHYDACGILYHNDKDPTTSVNPNPIAVDNDPEKLFELAKYITETCDEQQISLPGPLDECLNLCQNNLCCFAQGDYNCVQEHKEMCVVYASCNVVADVKSVDLNSPEPIVASNTDHVDKQNGFHEELTTKCTSEHIKTQEGFFECHDICKAHLCCFSADQRENCYA
;
A
#
# COMPACT_ATOMS: atom_id res chain seq x y z
N GLU A 1 1.30 -15.22 -15.00
CA GLU A 1 -0.10 -15.49 -14.62
C GLU A 1 -0.91 -14.29 -15.09
N ASP A 2 -1.99 -14.53 -15.83
CA ASP A 2 -2.82 -13.47 -16.40
C ASP A 2 -3.50 -12.70 -15.27
N LEU A 3 -3.02 -11.48 -14.96
CA LEU A 3 -3.73 -10.57 -14.05
C LEU A 3 -5.09 -10.24 -14.66
N LEU A 4 -6.16 -10.86 -14.16
CA LEU A 4 -7.51 -10.62 -14.66
C LEU A 4 -8.06 -9.32 -14.07
N CYS A 5 -7.68 -8.20 -14.68
CA CYS A 5 -8.12 -6.85 -14.31
C CYS A 5 -9.65 -6.69 -14.20
N SER A 6 -10.44 -7.53 -14.87
CA SER A 6 -11.90 -7.52 -14.78
C SER A 6 -12.46 -7.86 -13.39
N HIS A 7 -11.68 -8.49 -12.50
CA HIS A 7 -12.11 -8.78 -11.13
C HIS A 7 -11.79 -7.66 -10.13
N TYR A 8 -11.10 -6.62 -10.60
CA TYR A 8 -10.62 -5.51 -9.77
C TYR A 8 -11.30 -4.19 -10.15
N ASP A 9 -12.43 -4.22 -10.85
CA ASP A 9 -13.16 -3.04 -11.33
C ASP A 9 -13.48 -2.03 -10.20
N ALA A 10 -13.82 -2.52 -9.01
CA ALA A 10 -14.03 -1.68 -7.82
C ALA A 10 -12.78 -0.86 -7.41
N CYS A 11 -11.56 -1.30 -7.75
CA CYS A 11 -10.32 -0.56 -7.51
C CYS A 11 -10.21 0.72 -8.35
N GLY A 12 -10.99 0.85 -9.43
CA GLY A 12 -11.00 2.05 -10.25
C GLY A 12 -11.40 3.30 -9.47
N ILE A 13 -12.08 3.14 -8.33
CA ILE A 13 -12.44 4.26 -7.46
C ILE A 13 -11.21 4.99 -6.88
N LEU A 14 -10.09 4.29 -6.73
CA LEU A 14 -8.82 4.89 -6.29
C LEU A 14 -8.22 5.84 -7.35
N TYR A 15 -8.72 5.79 -8.59
CA TYR A 15 -8.33 6.66 -9.70
C TYR A 15 -9.40 7.69 -10.10
N HIS A 16 -10.61 7.65 -9.52
CA HIS A 16 -11.77 8.40 -10.03
C HIS A 16 -12.26 9.59 -9.20
N ASN A 17 -11.59 10.02 -8.13
CA ASN A 17 -12.07 11.24 -7.42
C ASN A 17 -11.73 12.57 -8.13
N ASP A 18 -11.21 12.56 -9.36
CA ASP A 18 -10.88 13.77 -10.13
C ASP A 18 -12.07 14.42 -10.87
N LYS A 19 -13.32 14.00 -10.61
CA LYS A 19 -14.51 14.53 -11.32
C LYS A 19 -15.53 15.27 -10.45
N ASP A 20 -15.12 15.84 -9.32
CA ASP A 20 -15.83 16.99 -8.74
C ASP A 20 -15.09 18.29 -9.10
N PRO A 21 -15.63 19.16 -9.96
CA PRO A 21 -14.99 20.42 -10.33
C PRO A 21 -14.93 21.46 -9.19
N THR A 22 -15.41 21.14 -7.97
CA THR A 22 -15.44 22.07 -6.83
C THR A 22 -14.59 21.66 -5.63
N THR A 23 -13.96 20.49 -5.64
CA THR A 23 -13.03 20.05 -4.59
C THR A 23 -11.70 19.57 -5.19
N SER A 24 -10.77 20.51 -5.32
CA SER A 24 -9.37 20.25 -5.71
C SER A 24 -8.63 19.51 -4.58
N VAL A 25 -8.82 18.20 -4.48
CA VAL A 25 -7.85 17.27 -3.88
C VAL A 25 -7.86 15.99 -4.75
N ASN A 26 -6.92 15.91 -5.70
CA ASN A 26 -6.71 14.72 -6.53
C ASN A 26 -6.36 13.50 -5.65
N PRO A 27 -6.92 12.29 -5.90
CA PRO A 27 -6.33 11.03 -5.49
C PRO A 27 -5.45 10.54 -6.63
N ASN A 28 -4.28 11.14 -6.72
CA ASN A 28 -3.13 10.38 -7.16
C ASN A 28 -2.73 9.46 -5.97
N PRO A 29 -2.12 8.28 -6.15
CA PRO A 29 -1.57 7.51 -5.04
C PRO A 29 -0.47 8.35 -4.44
N ILE A 30 -0.82 9.16 -3.44
CA ILE A 30 -0.08 10.32 -2.94
C ILE A 30 0.86 10.84 -4.03
N ALA A 31 0.34 11.64 -4.96
CA ALA A 31 1.19 12.73 -5.44
C ALA A 31 1.60 13.43 -4.16
N VAL A 32 2.77 13.07 -3.66
CA VAL A 32 3.51 13.94 -2.80
C VAL A 32 3.71 15.13 -3.70
N ASP A 33 2.78 16.06 -3.60
CA ASP A 33 3.05 17.45 -3.85
C ASP A 33 4.40 17.65 -3.16
N ASN A 34 5.46 17.96 -3.91
CA ASN A 34 6.81 18.16 -3.37
C ASN A 34 6.88 19.40 -2.46
N ASP A 35 5.74 19.77 -1.88
CA ASP A 35 5.53 20.61 -0.74
C ASP A 35 6.39 20.09 0.42
N PRO A 36 7.49 20.78 0.72
CA PRO A 36 8.42 20.38 1.77
C PRO A 36 7.74 20.33 3.14
N GLU A 37 6.67 21.10 3.36
CA GLU A 37 5.96 21.15 4.63
C GLU A 37 5.16 19.87 4.87
N LYS A 38 4.44 19.39 3.84
CA LYS A 38 3.72 18.10 3.91
C LYS A 38 4.69 16.92 4.05
N LEU A 39 5.82 16.98 3.35
CA LEU A 39 6.85 15.96 3.45
C LEU A 39 7.49 15.91 4.83
N PHE A 40 7.72 17.06 5.43
CA PHE A 40 8.23 17.16 6.79
C PHE A 40 7.25 16.60 7.82
N GLU A 41 5.97 16.96 7.73
CA GLU A 41 4.93 16.43 8.62
C GLU A 41 4.77 14.91 8.47
N LEU A 42 4.83 14.39 7.24
CA LEU A 42 4.82 12.95 6.99
C LEU A 42 6.03 12.26 7.63
N ALA A 43 7.24 12.78 7.42
CA ALA A 43 8.45 12.22 8.02
C ALA A 43 8.41 12.24 9.55
N LYS A 44 7.85 13.31 10.14
CA LYS A 44 7.64 13.43 11.57
C LYS A 44 6.64 12.39 12.09
N TYR A 45 5.50 12.23 11.43
CA TYR A 45 4.51 11.23 11.81
C TYR A 45 5.09 9.82 11.76
N ILE A 46 5.80 9.46 10.68
CA ILE A 46 6.49 8.16 10.58
C ILE A 46 7.50 8.00 11.72
N THR A 47 8.25 9.04 12.06
CA THR A 47 9.22 8.99 13.16
C THR A 47 8.55 8.75 14.51
N GLU A 48 7.41 9.39 14.78
CA GLU A 48 6.66 9.22 16.03
C GLU A 48 6.03 7.82 16.12
N THR A 49 5.46 7.31 15.01
CA THR A 49 4.87 5.95 14.98
C THR A 49 5.92 4.85 15.02
N CYS A 50 7.07 5.06 14.37
CA CYS A 50 8.15 4.08 14.26
C CYS A 50 9.26 4.30 15.31
N ASP A 51 8.97 4.94 16.44
CA ASP A 51 9.96 5.15 17.50
C ASP A 51 10.54 3.80 17.98
N GLU A 52 11.85 3.65 17.83
CA GLU A 52 12.62 2.46 18.23
C GLU A 52 12.38 2.03 19.68
N GLN A 53 12.05 2.97 20.56
CA GLN A 53 11.77 2.69 21.98
C GLN A 53 10.40 2.05 22.19
N GLN A 54 9.47 2.22 21.25
CA GLN A 54 8.09 1.76 21.35
C GLN A 54 7.78 0.58 20.41
N ILE A 55 8.62 0.37 19.38
CA ILE A 55 8.47 -0.68 18.36
C ILE A 55 8.53 -2.12 18.93
N SER A 56 8.97 -2.30 20.17
CA SER A 56 9.00 -3.62 20.84
C SER A 56 7.61 -4.12 21.28
N LEU A 57 6.57 -3.30 21.14
CA LEU A 57 5.18 -3.67 21.42
C LEU A 57 4.45 -4.05 20.12
N PRO A 58 3.59 -5.09 20.11
CA PRO A 58 2.93 -5.55 18.89
C PRO A 58 2.11 -4.48 18.15
N GLY A 59 1.36 -3.63 18.88
CA GLY A 59 0.52 -2.60 18.26
C GLY A 59 1.32 -1.51 17.51
N PRO A 60 2.27 -0.82 18.16
CA PRO A 60 3.14 0.14 17.50
C PRO A 60 3.95 -0.42 16.33
N LEU A 61 4.38 -1.68 16.42
CA LEU A 61 5.08 -2.37 15.33
C LEU A 61 4.19 -2.53 14.09
N ASP A 62 2.95 -3.02 14.27
CA ASP A 62 2.00 -3.21 13.17
C ASP A 62 1.65 -1.87 12.50
N GLU A 63 1.45 -0.81 13.28
CA GLU A 63 1.18 0.53 12.74
C GLU A 63 2.38 1.05 11.93
N CYS A 64 3.59 0.94 12.46
CA CYS A 64 4.80 1.32 11.73
C CYS A 64 4.99 0.47 10.45
N LEU A 65 4.78 -0.84 10.52
CA LEU A 65 4.86 -1.73 9.35
C LEU A 65 3.90 -1.29 8.25
N ASN A 66 2.66 -0.96 8.60
CA ASN A 66 1.63 -0.51 7.66
C ASN A 66 2.01 0.83 7.01
N LEU A 67 2.60 1.76 7.75
CA LEU A 67 3.11 3.02 7.18
C LEU A 67 4.27 2.78 6.22
N CYS A 68 5.16 1.87 6.59
CA CYS A 68 6.44 1.69 5.90
C CYS A 68 6.40 0.76 4.69
N GLN A 69 5.39 -0.11 4.58
CA GLN A 69 5.41 -1.26 3.66
C GLN A 69 5.70 -0.93 2.18
N ASN A 70 5.22 0.23 1.70
CA ASN A 70 5.40 0.64 0.31
C ASN A 70 6.78 1.27 0.02
N ASN A 71 7.55 1.61 1.05
CA ASN A 71 8.87 2.24 0.92
C ASN A 71 9.99 1.37 1.52
N LEU A 72 9.73 0.09 1.80
CA LEU A 72 10.75 -0.83 2.30
C LEU A 72 11.86 -1.10 1.26
N CYS A 73 11.61 -0.85 -0.03
CA CYS A 73 12.64 -0.92 -1.07
C CYS A 73 13.81 0.05 -0.82
N CYS A 74 13.61 1.11 -0.04
CA CYS A 74 14.68 2.04 0.34
C CYS A 74 15.78 1.37 1.18
N PHE A 75 15.46 0.27 1.86
CA PHE A 75 16.37 -0.49 2.73
C PHE A 75 16.78 -1.85 2.15
N ALA A 76 16.25 -2.21 0.97
CA ALA A 76 16.62 -3.44 0.28
C ALA A 76 18.06 -3.38 -0.24
N GLN A 77 18.65 -4.54 -0.53
CA GLN A 77 19.97 -4.65 -1.17
C GLN A 77 19.84 -5.04 -2.65
N GLY A 78 20.84 -4.67 -3.45
CA GLY A 78 20.92 -5.05 -4.87
C GLY A 78 19.83 -4.40 -5.72
N ASP A 79 19.34 -5.13 -6.71
CA ASP A 79 18.43 -4.64 -7.76
C ASP A 79 17.02 -4.27 -7.25
N TYR A 80 16.70 -4.61 -6.00
CA TYR A 80 15.44 -4.23 -5.34
C TYR A 80 15.55 -2.94 -4.54
N ASN A 81 16.75 -2.37 -4.42
CA ASN A 81 16.95 -1.07 -3.78
C ASN A 81 16.44 0.04 -4.70
N CYS A 82 15.62 0.94 -4.17
CA CYS A 82 14.97 2.00 -4.94
C CYS A 82 15.44 3.42 -4.58
N VAL A 83 16.54 3.54 -3.83
CA VAL A 83 17.02 4.84 -3.30
C VAL A 83 17.43 5.80 -4.42
N GLN A 84 17.91 5.28 -5.54
CA GLN A 84 18.33 6.13 -6.66
C GLN A 84 17.13 6.72 -7.40
N GLU A 85 16.08 5.93 -7.57
CA GLU A 85 14.85 6.32 -8.27
C GLU A 85 13.93 7.18 -7.39
N HIS A 86 13.90 6.94 -6.08
CA HIS A 86 12.94 7.55 -5.14
C HIS A 86 13.60 8.26 -3.96
N LYS A 87 14.73 8.93 -4.20
CA LYS A 87 15.58 9.53 -3.14
C LYS A 87 14.82 10.40 -2.13
N GLU A 88 13.93 11.28 -2.59
CA GLU A 88 13.16 12.19 -1.72
C GLU A 88 12.21 11.42 -0.80
N MET A 89 11.54 10.41 -1.34
CA MET A 89 10.67 9.53 -0.57
C MET A 89 11.46 8.66 0.40
N CYS A 90 12.60 8.12 -0.01
CA CYS A 90 13.44 7.33 0.90
C CYS A 90 13.96 8.14 2.10
N VAL A 91 14.14 9.46 1.97
CA VAL A 91 14.48 10.33 3.10
C VAL A 91 13.30 10.49 4.06
N VAL A 92 12.09 10.70 3.53
CA VAL A 92 10.86 10.86 4.32
C VAL A 92 10.57 9.61 5.15
N TYR A 93 10.85 8.43 4.59
CA TYR A 93 10.61 7.14 5.21
C TYR A 93 11.84 6.60 5.97
N ALA A 94 12.89 7.40 6.22
CA ALA A 94 14.12 6.90 6.84
C ALA A 94 13.91 6.17 8.18
N SER A 95 12.95 6.62 8.99
CA SER A 95 12.58 6.01 10.28
C SER A 95 11.97 4.60 10.14
N CYS A 96 11.59 4.18 8.93
CA CYS A 96 11.16 2.81 8.63
C CYS A 96 12.30 1.79 8.65
N ASN A 97 13.57 2.21 8.78
CA ASN A 97 14.68 1.27 8.86
C ASN A 97 14.51 0.28 10.04
N VAL A 98 13.87 0.73 11.11
CA VAL A 98 13.62 -0.07 12.32
C VAL A 98 12.84 -1.34 12.03
N VAL A 99 11.90 -1.31 11.08
CA VAL A 99 11.11 -2.48 10.68
C VAL A 99 11.79 -3.30 9.59
N ALA A 100 12.70 -2.72 8.82
CA ALA A 100 13.55 -3.47 7.89
C ALA A 100 14.45 -4.45 8.66
N ASP A 101 14.94 -4.02 9.82
CA ASP A 101 15.73 -4.87 10.73
C ASP A 101 14.86 -5.97 11.37
N VAL A 102 13.63 -5.68 11.80
CA VAL A 102 12.71 -6.68 12.39
C VAL A 102 12.31 -7.76 11.39
N LYS A 103 12.02 -7.41 10.12
CA LYS A 103 11.67 -8.41 9.09
C LYS A 103 12.82 -9.36 8.75
N SER A 104 14.08 -9.00 9.05
CA SER A 104 15.21 -9.90 8.89
C SER A 104 15.28 -11.00 9.97
N VAL A 105 14.52 -10.87 11.07
CA VAL A 105 14.48 -11.82 12.20
C VAL A 105 13.37 -12.88 12.04
N ASP A 106 12.40 -12.67 11.15
CA ASP A 106 11.20 -13.54 11.03
C ASP A 106 11.14 -14.38 9.74
N LEU A 107 12.26 -15.00 9.37
CA LEU A 107 12.29 -16.09 8.38
C LEU A 107 12.17 -17.49 9.04
N ASN A 108 11.79 -17.58 10.31
CA ASN A 108 11.65 -18.85 11.03
C ASN A 108 10.36 -19.01 11.87
N SER A 109 9.38 -18.12 11.78
CA SER A 109 8.05 -18.45 12.32
C SER A 109 7.28 -19.29 11.28
N PRO A 110 6.81 -20.50 11.64
CA PRO A 110 6.06 -21.34 10.72
C PRO A 110 4.79 -20.59 10.30
N GLU A 111 4.56 -20.54 8.98
CA GLU A 111 3.27 -20.19 8.40
C GLU A 111 2.12 -20.89 9.18
N PRO A 112 0.94 -20.27 9.30
CA PRO A 112 -0.25 -21.05 9.61
C PRO A 112 -0.41 -22.06 8.48
N ILE A 113 -0.22 -23.33 8.81
CA ILE A 113 -0.43 -24.46 7.93
C ILE A 113 -1.92 -24.46 7.55
N VAL A 114 -2.27 -23.83 6.43
CA VAL A 114 -3.55 -24.08 5.77
C VAL A 114 -3.29 -25.03 4.61
N ALA A 115 -2.98 -26.28 4.97
CA ALA A 115 -3.20 -27.38 4.05
C ALA A 115 -4.71 -27.66 4.01
N SER A 116 -5.39 -27.30 2.92
CA SER A 116 -6.25 -28.26 2.24
C SER A 116 -6.63 -27.75 0.86
N ASN A 117 -6.07 -28.41 -0.16
CA ASN A 117 -6.68 -28.50 -1.47
C ASN A 117 -8.00 -29.27 -1.31
N THR A 118 -9.13 -28.57 -1.43
CA THR A 118 -10.41 -29.18 -1.82
C THR A 118 -11.29 -28.11 -2.46
N ASP A 119 -11.71 -28.44 -3.67
CA ASP A 119 -12.91 -28.02 -4.39
C ASP A 119 -13.00 -26.60 -4.98
N HIS A 120 -12.92 -26.60 -6.30
CA HIS A 120 -13.52 -25.59 -7.18
C HIS A 120 -15.01 -25.41 -6.86
N VAL A 121 -15.51 -24.19 -7.07
CA VAL A 121 -16.90 -23.70 -6.93
C VAL A 121 -17.23 -23.15 -5.54
N ASP A 122 -16.96 -21.83 -5.33
CA ASP A 122 -17.69 -20.86 -4.46
C ASP A 122 -16.83 -19.69 -3.92
N LYS A 123 -15.52 -19.63 -4.18
CA LYS A 123 -14.63 -18.54 -3.67
C LYS A 123 -14.63 -17.23 -4.48
N GLN A 124 -15.20 -17.19 -5.69
CA GLN A 124 -15.20 -15.97 -6.49
C GLN A 124 -16.14 -14.89 -5.94
N ASN A 125 -17.23 -15.29 -5.28
CA ASN A 125 -18.21 -14.35 -4.75
C ASN A 125 -17.68 -13.61 -3.52
N GLY A 126 -16.93 -14.30 -2.64
CA GLY A 126 -16.40 -13.70 -1.41
C GLY A 126 -15.33 -12.65 -1.64
N PHE A 127 -14.43 -12.88 -2.61
CA PHE A 127 -13.40 -11.90 -2.98
C PHE A 127 -14.00 -10.63 -3.60
N HIS A 128 -14.97 -10.80 -4.51
CA HIS A 128 -15.64 -9.68 -5.15
C HIS A 128 -16.48 -8.87 -4.15
N GLU A 129 -17.12 -9.53 -3.17
CA GLU A 129 -17.89 -8.88 -2.11
C GLU A 129 -17.00 -8.09 -1.14
N GLU A 130 -15.85 -8.66 -0.73
CA GLU A 130 -14.87 -7.98 0.13
C GLU A 130 -14.27 -6.76 -0.57
N LEU A 131 -13.88 -6.90 -1.84
CA LEU A 131 -13.36 -5.80 -2.63
C LEU A 131 -14.41 -4.70 -2.80
N THR A 132 -15.65 -5.06 -3.14
CA THR A 132 -16.74 -4.09 -3.33
C THR A 132 -17.11 -3.38 -2.03
N THR A 133 -16.96 -4.05 -0.88
CA THR A 133 -17.24 -3.45 0.44
C THR A 133 -16.15 -2.48 0.87
N LYS A 134 -14.89 -2.85 0.71
CA LYS A 134 -13.74 -2.03 1.09
C LYS A 134 -13.50 -0.87 0.12
N CYS A 135 -13.83 -1.05 -1.15
CA CYS A 135 -13.67 -0.04 -2.19
C CYS A 135 -14.99 0.68 -2.54
N THR A 136 -15.77 1.08 -1.53
CA THR A 136 -16.94 1.96 -1.72
C THR A 136 -16.55 3.43 -1.60
N SER A 137 -17.33 4.32 -2.24
CA SER A 137 -17.13 5.77 -2.16
C SER A 137 -17.24 6.34 -0.75
N GLU A 138 -17.95 5.67 0.16
CA GLU A 138 -18.07 6.11 1.55
C GLU A 138 -16.88 5.62 2.39
N HIS A 139 -16.40 4.40 2.17
CA HIS A 139 -15.30 3.83 2.95
C HIS A 139 -13.97 4.53 2.65
N ILE A 140 -13.71 4.82 1.37
CA ILE A 140 -12.46 5.48 0.94
C ILE A 140 -12.35 6.96 1.36
N LYS A 141 -13.42 7.58 1.87
CA LYS A 141 -13.36 8.94 2.44
C LYS A 141 -12.60 8.97 3.76
N THR A 142 -12.45 7.82 4.42
CA THR A 142 -11.67 7.68 5.63
C THR A 142 -10.26 7.21 5.27
N GLN A 143 -9.27 7.63 6.06
CA GLN A 143 -7.88 7.21 5.86
C GLN A 143 -7.74 5.68 5.97
N GLU A 144 -8.38 5.08 6.97
CA GLU A 144 -8.42 3.62 7.16
C GLU A 144 -9.05 2.92 5.95
N GLY A 145 -10.25 3.32 5.53
CA GLY A 145 -10.93 2.67 4.41
C GLY A 145 -10.25 2.87 3.05
N PHE A 146 -9.57 3.99 2.85
CA PHE A 146 -8.70 4.18 1.69
C PHE A 146 -7.56 3.15 1.67
N PHE A 147 -6.87 2.98 2.81
CA PHE A 147 -5.78 2.01 2.92
C PHE A 147 -6.25 0.57 2.73
N GLU A 148 -7.39 0.21 3.31
CA GLU A 148 -7.96 -1.13 3.12
C GLU A 148 -8.27 -1.43 1.66
N CYS A 149 -8.85 -0.47 0.93
CA CYS A 149 -9.10 -0.63 -0.49
C CYS A 149 -7.77 -0.71 -1.27
N HIS A 150 -6.83 0.18 -1.00
CA HIS A 150 -5.53 0.22 -1.66
C HIS A 150 -4.75 -1.08 -1.46
N ASP A 151 -4.75 -1.66 -0.26
CA ASP A 151 -3.98 -2.87 0.03
C ASP A 151 -4.42 -4.07 -0.82
N ILE A 152 -5.73 -4.21 -1.06
CA ILE A 152 -6.28 -5.25 -1.92
C ILE A 152 -6.01 -4.94 -3.39
N CYS A 153 -6.09 -3.66 -3.77
CA CYS A 153 -5.96 -3.23 -5.15
C CYS A 153 -4.52 -3.11 -5.65
N LYS A 154 -3.51 -2.99 -4.77
CA LYS A 154 -2.14 -2.58 -5.11
C LYS A 154 -1.50 -3.35 -6.26
N ALA A 155 -1.72 -4.67 -6.34
CA ALA A 155 -1.18 -5.52 -7.39
C ALA A 155 -1.84 -5.30 -8.76
N HIS A 156 -3.02 -4.69 -8.81
CA HIS A 156 -3.85 -4.51 -10.01
C HIS A 156 -4.15 -3.03 -10.30
N LEU A 157 -3.48 -2.09 -9.63
CA LEU A 157 -3.63 -0.66 -9.94
C LEU A 157 -3.15 -0.31 -11.36
N CYS A 158 -2.25 -1.13 -11.94
CA CYS A 158 -1.84 -0.99 -13.34
C CYS A 158 -3.02 -1.16 -14.33
N CYS A 159 -4.12 -1.79 -13.92
CA CYS A 159 -5.29 -2.00 -14.79
C CYS A 159 -5.99 -0.68 -15.17
N PHE A 160 -5.74 0.37 -14.39
CA PHE A 160 -6.39 1.68 -14.50
C PHE A 160 -5.43 2.79 -14.95
N SER A 161 -4.14 2.48 -15.11
CA SER A 161 -3.15 3.47 -15.57
C SER A 161 -3.36 3.80 -17.05
N ALA A 162 -3.26 5.09 -17.39
CA ALA A 162 -3.26 5.55 -18.78
C ALA A 162 -1.86 5.54 -19.42
N ASP A 163 -0.77 5.39 -18.64
CA ASP A 163 0.59 5.24 -19.17
C ASP A 163 0.77 3.79 -19.64
N GLN A 164 1.08 3.61 -20.93
CA GLN A 164 1.32 2.29 -21.52
C GLN A 164 2.52 1.56 -20.90
N ARG A 165 3.44 2.25 -20.22
CA ARG A 165 4.56 1.58 -19.55
C ARG A 165 4.18 0.98 -18.20
N GLU A 166 3.06 1.42 -17.64
CA GLU A 166 2.57 1.04 -16.32
C GLU A 166 1.21 0.34 -16.38
N ASN A 167 0.65 0.15 -17.59
CA ASN A 167 -0.64 -0.48 -17.80
C ASN A 167 -0.47 -2.01 -17.93
N CYS A 168 -1.25 -2.81 -17.19
CA CYS A 168 -1.06 -4.27 -17.23
C CYS A 168 -1.43 -4.93 -18.59
N TYR A 169 -2.10 -4.21 -19.49
CA TYR A 169 -2.52 -4.67 -20.81
C TYR A 169 -1.57 -4.29 -21.94
N ALA A 170 -0.50 -3.54 -21.64
CA ALA A 170 0.43 -3.02 -22.62
C ALA A 170 1.49 -4.03 -23.08
#